data_AF-E2A5B0-F1
#
_entry.id   AF-E2A5B0-F1
#
_cell.length_a   1.000
_cell.length_b   1.000
_cell.length_c   1.000
_cell.angle_alpha   90.00
_cell.angle_beta   90.00
_cell.angle_gamma   90.00
#
_symmetry.space_group_name_H-M   'P 1'
#
loop_
_entity.id
_entity.type
_entity.pdbx_description
1 polymer ?
#
loop_
_entity_poly.entity_id
_entity_poly.type
_entity_poly.pdbx_seq_one_letter_code
_entity_poly.pdbx_strand_id
1 'polypeptide(L)'
;KHFLLLHSAAYILSSSTLIRTHLHFAEQFIRTFISHSVVIYGKSFVVYNVHSLSHLSKECQEHGTMDNFSAFRYENRLKSIKDSLMSCYK
;
A
#
# COMPACT_ATOMS: atom_id res chain seq x y z
N LYS A 1 15.86 -8.05 1.49
CA LYS A 1 15.61 -7.69 2.91
C LYS A 1 14.83 -6.38 3.05
N HIS A 2 15.17 -5.31 2.32
CA HIS A 2 14.41 -4.04 2.33
C HIS A 2 12.93 -4.18 1.97
N PHE A 3 12.62 -4.74 0.80
CA PHE A 3 11.23 -4.95 0.35
C PHE A 3 10.40 -5.87 1.26
N LEU A 4 11.06 -6.77 2.00
CA LEU A 4 10.37 -7.65 2.96
C LEU A 4 9.70 -6.85 4.08
N LEU A 5 10.27 -5.71 4.49
CA LEU A 5 9.64 -4.82 5.47
C LEU A 5 8.29 -4.30 4.97
N LEU A 6 8.26 -3.82 3.72
CA LEU A 6 7.02 -3.34 3.09
C LEU A 6 6.01 -4.46 2.93
N HIS A 7 6.45 -5.63 2.46
CA HIS A 7 5.57 -6.79 2.28
C HIS A 7 4.96 -7.27 3.61
N SER A 8 5.78 -7.40 4.65
CA SER A 8 5.30 -7.79 5.99
C SER A 8 4.33 -6.77 6.57
N ALA A 9 4.58 -5.46 6.38
CA ALA A 9 3.64 -4.43 6.79
C ALA A 9 2.31 -4.54 6.04
N ALA A 10 2.34 -4.65 4.71
CA ALA A 10 1.15 -4.80 3.89
C ALA A 10 0.33 -6.04 4.30
N TYR A 11 0.98 -7.16 4.56
CA TYR A 11 0.33 -8.38 5.03
C TYR A 11 -0.41 -8.20 6.36
N ILE A 12 0.21 -7.51 7.33
CA ILE A 12 -0.43 -7.18 8.61
C ILE A 12 -1.64 -6.27 8.40
N LEU A 13 -1.52 -5.24 7.57
CA LEU A 13 -2.56 -4.24 7.32
C LEU A 13 -3.75 -4.78 6.50
N SER A 14 -3.54 -5.81 5.69
CA SER A 14 -4.62 -6.52 4.98
C SER A 14 -5.35 -7.54 5.86
N SER A 15 -4.74 -8.05 6.92
CA SER A 15 -5.35 -9.07 7.78
C SER A 15 -6.19 -8.44 8.90
N SER A 16 -7.50 -8.70 8.89
CA SER A 16 -8.45 -8.23 9.92
C SER A 16 -8.15 -8.75 11.33
N THR A 17 -7.43 -9.87 11.43
CA THR A 17 -6.96 -10.44 12.71
C THR A 17 -5.67 -9.78 13.17
N LEU A 18 -4.65 -9.73 12.30
CA LEU A 18 -3.32 -9.26 12.68
C LEU A 18 -3.27 -7.75 12.90
N ILE A 19 -4.06 -6.98 12.16
CA ILE A 19 -4.10 -5.52 12.28
C ILE A 19 -4.44 -5.08 13.71
N ARG A 20 -5.26 -5.84 14.46
CA ARG A 20 -5.68 -5.49 15.81
C ARG A 20 -4.54 -5.57 16.84
N THR A 21 -3.61 -6.50 16.64
CA THR A 21 -2.51 -6.78 17.59
C THR A 21 -1.16 -6.23 17.11
N HIS A 22 -0.96 -6.13 15.80
CA HIS A 22 0.34 -5.85 15.19
C HIS A 22 0.40 -4.54 14.39
N LEU A 23 -0.59 -3.65 14.51
CA LEU A 23 -0.60 -2.36 13.82
C LEU A 23 0.70 -1.57 14.02
N HIS A 24 1.20 -1.53 15.26
CA HIS A 24 2.44 -0.83 15.61
C HIS A 24 3.67 -1.42 14.92
N PHE A 25 3.73 -2.75 14.73
CA PHE A 25 4.80 -3.40 13.97
C PHE A 25 4.73 -3.02 12.49
N ALA A 26 3.54 -2.99 11.89
CA ALA A 26 3.38 -2.55 10.50
C ALA A 26 3.85 -1.10 10.31
N GLU A 27 3.52 -0.20 11.24
CA GLU A 27 4.01 1.18 11.23
C GLU A 27 5.55 1.22 11.31
N GLN A 28 6.15 0.48 12.24
CA GLN A 28 7.60 0.41 12.38
C GLN A 28 8.29 -0.13 11.12
N PHE A 29 7.72 -1.16 10.50
CA PHE A 29 8.24 -1.74 9.25
C PHE A 29 8.19 -0.73 8.10
N ILE A 30 7.09 0.01 7.96
CA ILE A 30 6.97 1.06 6.93
C ILE A 30 7.98 2.18 7.18
N ARG A 31 8.10 2.68 8.41
CA ARG A 31 9.06 3.75 8.75
C ARG A 31 10.51 3.30 8.47
N THR A 32 10.82 2.06 8.80
CA THR A 32 12.14 1.46 8.53
C THR A 32 12.38 1.32 7.03
N PHE A 33 11.36 0.88 6.26
CA PHE A 33 11.42 0.83 4.80
C PHE A 33 11.70 2.21 4.20
N ILE A 34 11.00 3.26 4.64
CA ILE A 34 11.19 4.62 4.14
C ILE A 34 12.62 5.11 4.46
N SER A 35 13.07 4.96 5.70
CA SER A 35 14.43 5.36 6.11
C SER A 35 15.51 4.68 5.26
N HIS A 36 15.42 3.36 5.09
CA HIS A 36 16.34 2.60 4.24
C HIS A 36 16.23 2.98 2.76
N SER A 37 15.04 3.35 2.28
CA SER A 37 14.83 3.71 0.88
C SER A 37 15.59 4.98 0.49
N VAL A 38 15.74 5.94 1.41
CA VAL A 38 16.56 7.15 1.20
C VAL A 38 18.02 6.78 0.95
N VAL A 39 18.54 5.78 1.68
CA VAL A 39 19.93 5.34 1.58
C VAL A 39 20.16 4.52 0.30
N ILE A 40 19.22 3.65 -0.06
CA ILE A 40 19.37 2.70 -1.18
C ILE A 40 19.06 3.36 -2.53
N TYR A 41 18.00 4.17 -2.60
CA TYR A 41 17.48 4.72 -3.86
C TYR A 41 17.62 6.25 -3.97
N GLY A 42 18.13 6.91 -2.92
CA GLY A 42 18.28 8.35 -2.86
C GLY A 42 17.03 9.09 -2.41
N LYS A 43 17.19 10.38 -2.06
CA LYS A 43 16.09 11.22 -1.55
C LYS A 43 14.96 11.42 -2.58
N SER A 44 15.28 11.41 -3.87
CA SER A 44 14.29 11.53 -4.96
C SER A 44 13.35 10.33 -5.07
N PHE A 45 13.67 9.20 -4.43
CA PHE A 45 12.75 8.07 -4.34
C PHE A 45 11.62 8.31 -3.34
N VAL A 46 11.89 9.05 -2.26
CA VAL A 46 10.93 9.34 -1.18
C VAL A 46 10.09 10.57 -1.52
N VAL A 47 9.45 10.50 -2.68
CA VAL A 47 8.45 11.48 -3.13
C VAL A 47 7.06 11.06 -2.62
N TYR A 48 6.01 11.65 -3.18
CA TYR A 48 4.63 11.49 -2.74
C TYR A 48 4.25 10.04 -2.43
N ASN A 49 4.42 9.10 -3.35
CA ASN A 49 3.97 7.71 -3.17
C ASN A 49 4.60 7.02 -1.96
N VAL A 50 5.91 7.22 -1.73
CA VAL A 50 6.62 6.58 -0.63
C VAL A 50 6.34 7.29 0.69
N HIS A 51 6.15 8.61 0.65
CA HIS A 51 5.69 9.37 1.81
C HIS A 51 4.29 8.91 2.26
N SER A 52 3.37 8.72 1.31
CA SER A 52 1.99 8.27 1.60
C SER A 52 1.94 6.96 2.37
N LEU A 53 2.91 6.05 2.16
CA LEU A 53 3.00 4.81 2.95
C LEU A 53 3.08 5.07 4.45
N SER A 54 3.72 6.17 4.89
CA SER A 54 3.84 6.49 6.32
C SER A 54 2.51 6.76 7.03
N HIS A 55 1.47 7.12 6.27
CA HIS A 55 0.12 7.36 6.80
C HIS A 55 -0.75 6.10 6.79
N LEU A 56 -0.35 5.06 6.06
CA LEU A 56 -1.18 3.88 5.78
C LEU A 56 -1.61 3.13 7.05
N SER A 57 -0.75 3.04 8.06
CA SER A 57 -1.12 2.44 9.36
C SER A 57 -2.21 3.23 10.07
N LYS A 58 -2.17 4.57 9.99
CA LYS A 58 -3.20 5.43 10.57
C LYS A 58 -4.51 5.34 9.79
N GLU A 59 -4.44 5.34 8.47
CA GLU A 59 -5.62 5.12 7.61
C GLU A 59 -6.28 3.78 7.92
N CYS A 60 -5.48 2.74 8.15
CA CYS A 60 -6.01 1.43 8.54
C CYS A 60 -6.63 1.43 9.96
N GLN A 61 -6.15 2.29 10.86
CA GLN A 61 -6.76 2.47 12.18
C GLN A 61 -8.15 3.11 12.07
N GLU A 62 -8.33 4.05 11.16
CA GLU A 62 -9.56 4.82 10.97
C GLU A 62 -10.59 4.10 10.07
N HIS A 63 -10.12 3.39 9.04
CA HIS A 63 -10.97 2.81 7.98
C HIS A 63 -11.00 1.26 7.97
N GLY A 64 -10.23 0.61 8.84
CA GLY A 64 -10.11 -0.85 8.91
C GLY A 64 -9.01 -1.40 7.99
N THR A 65 -9.16 -2.63 7.50
CA THR A 65 -8.11 -3.25 6.69
C THR A 65 -7.94 -2.53 5.35
N MET A 66 -6.76 -2.69 4.75
CA MET A 66 -6.43 -2.07 3.46
C MET A 66 -7.46 -2.39 2.36
N ASP A 67 -8.02 -3.60 2.36
CA ASP A 67 -9.06 -4.03 1.41
C ASP A 67 -10.37 -3.22 1.49
N ASN A 68 -10.65 -2.57 2.63
CA ASN A 68 -11.88 -1.79 2.80
C ASN A 68 -11.88 -0.50 1.99
N PHE A 69 -10.72 0.13 1.81
CA PHE A 69 -10.59 1.42 1.12
C PHE A 69 -9.72 1.36 -0.13
N SER A 70 -9.04 0.23 -0.38
CA SER A 70 -8.25 0.04 -1.59
C SER A 70 -9.11 -0.01 -2.85
N ALA A 71 -8.64 0.69 -3.90
CA ALA A 71 -9.23 0.62 -5.23
C ALA A 71 -8.91 -0.69 -5.97
N PHE A 72 -8.02 -1.53 -5.43
CA PHE A 72 -7.49 -2.73 -6.08
C PHE A 72 -8.60 -3.67 -6.60
N ARG A 73 -9.67 -3.86 -5.81
CA ARG A 73 -10.82 -4.70 -6.18
C ARG A 73 -11.54 -4.24 -7.46
N TYR A 74 -11.38 -2.98 -7.86
CA TYR A 74 -12.04 -2.40 -9.03
C TYR A 74 -11.16 -2.41 -10.29
N GLU A 75 -9.85 -2.68 -10.17
CA GLU A 75 -8.90 -2.60 -11.30
C GLU A 75 -9.26 -3.56 -12.44
N ASN A 76 -9.71 -4.77 -12.11
CA ASN A 76 -10.18 -5.74 -13.11
C ASN A 76 -11.38 -5.21 -13.91
N ARG A 77 -12.31 -4.52 -13.24
CA ARG A 77 -13.49 -3.96 -13.90
C ARG A 77 -13.13 -2.74 -14.76
N LEU A 78 -12.19 -1.90 -14.31
CA LEU A 78 -11.69 -0.77 -15.10
C LEU A 78 -11.07 -1.24 -16.42
N LYS A 79 -10.34 -2.35 -16.42
CA LYS A 79 -9.82 -2.97 -17.65
C LYS A 79 -10.95 -3.36 -18.61
N SER A 80 -11.98 -4.07 -18.12
CA SER A 80 -13.13 -4.47 -18.93
C SER A 80 -13.88 -3.27 -19.53
N ILE A 81 -14.04 -2.18 -18.78
CA ILE A 81 -14.64 -0.94 -19.29
C ILE A 81 -13.77 -0.34 -20.41
N LYS A 82 -12.46 -0.23 -20.19
CA LYS A 82 -11.50 0.28 -21.19
C LYS A 82 -11.58 -0.52 -22.50
N ASP A 83 -11.60 -1.85 -22.40
CA ASP A 83 -11.66 -2.73 -23.57
C ASP A 83 -12.99 -2.56 -24.32
N SER A 84 -14.10 -2.34 -23.61
CA SER A 84 -15.41 -2.09 -24.21
C SER A 84 -15.47 -0.76 -24.97
N LEU A 85 -14.83 0.30 -24.44
CA LEU A 85 -14.76 1.61 -25.09
C LEU A 85 -13.88 1.58 -26.35
N MET A 86 -12.79 0.83 -26.33
CA MET A 86 -11.88 0.69 -27.48
C MET A 86 -12.45 -0.22 -28.58
N SER A 87 -13.43 -1.07 -28.28
CA SER A 87 -14.07 -1.94 -29.29
C SER A 87 -14.87 -1.17 -30.35
N CYS A 88 -15.36 0.03 -30.04
CA CYS A 88 -16.08 0.88 -30.99
C CYS A 88 -15.18 1.84 -31.78
N TYR A 89 -13.86 1.79 -31.57
CA TYR A 89 -12.87 2.57 -32.31
C TYR A 89 -12.19 1.65 -33.34
N LYS A 90 -12.91 1.32 -34.41
CA LYS A 90 -12.38 0.70 -35.64
C LYS A 90 -12.90 1.46 -36.84
#